data_AF-A0A952P373-F1
#
_entry.id   AF-A0A952P373-F1
#
_cell.length_a   1.000
_cell.length_b   1.000
_cell.length_c   1.000
_cell.angle_alpha   90.00
_cell.angle_beta   90.00
_cell.angle_gamma   90.00
#
_symmetry.space_group_name_H-M   'P 1'
#
loop_
_entity.id
_entity.type
_entity.pdbx_description
1 polymer ?
#
loop_
_entity_poly.entity_id
_entity_poly.type
_entity_poly.pdbx_seq_one_letter_code
_entity_poly.pdbx_strand_id
1 'polypeptide(L)'
;MIYGRIRPPRIEPRATFNTFPLRDRAFAYRILAGLGVGLLGCFLLFLVPAVFFIEQNYEIFTALAYDVKPGLVEHLEREIIWLRFFLGTAAFATAAVGVLFVRRIVRHLLKPLEDIEDHLRALSQGQWHHPMPGAPSSETYRTFFISYDNFQRSLKLQAENELRLLQKISVDPNQRDAQMAWQALLAMQKSKLGLTEEQLTESAAESSAVVPFRRVS
;
A
#
# COMPACT_ATOMS: atom_id res chain seq x y z
N MET A 1 1.34 -43.25 -38.50
CA MET A 1 1.87 -41.91 -38.19
C MET A 1 0.74 -41.06 -37.64
N ILE A 2 0.68 -40.86 -36.32
CA ILE A 2 -0.36 -40.07 -35.65
C ILE A 2 0.24 -38.70 -35.38
N TYR A 3 -0.13 -37.70 -36.17
CA TYR A 3 0.17 -36.31 -35.87
C TYR A 3 -0.78 -35.84 -34.75
N GLY A 4 -0.26 -35.75 -33.53
CA GLY A 4 -0.95 -35.13 -32.41
C GLY A 4 -1.16 -33.65 -32.70
N ARG A 5 -2.43 -33.22 -32.76
CA ARG A 5 -2.83 -31.82 -32.81
C ARG A 5 -2.45 -31.16 -31.48
N ILE A 6 -1.29 -30.51 -31.43
CA ILE A 6 -0.91 -29.65 -30.32
C ILE A 6 -1.88 -28.46 -30.35
N ARG A 7 -2.83 -28.41 -29.41
CA ARG A 7 -3.66 -27.22 -29.23
C ARG A 7 -2.73 -26.09 -28.75
N PRO A 8 -2.80 -24.88 -29.35
CA PRO A 8 -2.03 -23.77 -28.84
C PRO A 8 -2.39 -23.53 -27.36
N PRO A 9 -1.42 -23.17 -26.51
CA PRO A 9 -1.71 -22.85 -25.12
C PRO A 9 -2.77 -21.75 -25.08
N ARG A 10 -3.83 -21.98 -24.31
CA ARG A 10 -4.89 -21.01 -24.08
C ARG A 10 -4.24 -19.85 -23.33
N ILE A 11 -3.93 -18.76 -24.03
CA ILE A 11 -3.41 -17.55 -23.42
C ILE A 11 -4.56 -17.00 -22.57
N GLU A 12 -4.51 -17.26 -21.26
CA GLU A 12 -5.41 -16.60 -20.32
C GLU A 12 -5.21 -15.08 -20.48
N PRO A 13 -6.30 -14.28 -20.40
CA PRO A 13 -6.17 -12.83 -20.46
C PRO A 13 -5.18 -12.41 -19.36
N ARG A 14 -4.02 -11.93 -19.81
CA ARG A 14 -2.93 -11.46 -18.94
C ARG A 14 -3.56 -10.48 -17.97
N ALA A 15 -3.55 -10.81 -16.67
CA ALA A 15 -4.12 -9.95 -15.63
C ALA A 15 -3.56 -8.53 -15.84
N THR A 16 -4.38 -7.64 -16.36
CA THR A 16 -3.97 -6.27 -16.62
C THR A 16 -3.74 -5.60 -15.28
N PHE A 17 -2.63 -4.86 -15.13
CA PHE A 17 -2.29 -4.13 -13.90
C PHE A 17 -3.39 -3.19 -13.36
N ASN A 18 -4.51 -3.02 -14.06
CA ASN A 18 -5.72 -2.34 -13.56
C ASN A 18 -6.50 -3.15 -12.52
N THR A 19 -6.19 -4.44 -12.30
CA THR A 19 -6.89 -5.28 -11.31
C THR A 19 -6.16 -5.38 -9.97
N PHE A 20 -5.11 -4.58 -9.72
CA PHE A 20 -4.46 -4.60 -8.41
C PHE A 20 -5.39 -4.00 -7.34
N PRO A 21 -5.62 -4.71 -6.22
CA PRO A 21 -6.70 -4.42 -5.28
C PRO A 21 -6.47 -3.16 -4.44
N LEU A 22 -5.25 -2.62 -4.41
CA LEU A 22 -4.89 -1.46 -3.56
C LEU A 22 -5.59 -0.17 -4.00
N ARG A 23 -5.74 0.03 -5.32
CA ARG A 23 -6.48 1.17 -5.89
C ARG A 23 -7.99 0.95 -5.94
N ASP A 24 -8.46 -0.28 -5.70
CA ASP A 24 -9.89 -0.53 -5.63
C ASP A 24 -10.46 0.18 -4.39
N ARG A 25 -11.28 1.21 -4.63
CA ARG A 25 -11.97 1.94 -3.56
C ARG A 25 -12.74 0.97 -2.67
N ALA A 26 -13.25 -0.13 -3.22
CA ALA A 26 -13.92 -1.16 -2.45
C ALA A 26 -13.01 -1.84 -1.42
N PHE A 27 -11.72 -2.04 -1.72
CA PHE A 27 -10.75 -2.60 -0.78
C PHE A 27 -10.50 -1.66 0.41
N ALA A 28 -10.27 -0.38 0.13
CA ALA A 28 -10.11 0.63 1.17
C ALA A 28 -11.36 0.76 2.04
N TYR A 29 -12.56 0.74 1.44
CA TYR A 29 -13.83 0.75 2.19
C TYR A 29 -14.03 -0.51 3.03
N ARG A 30 -13.63 -1.69 2.56
CA ARG A 30 -13.70 -2.94 3.35
C ARG A 30 -12.80 -2.88 4.57
N ILE A 31 -11.57 -2.39 4.44
CA ILE A 31 -10.65 -2.21 5.58
C ILE A 31 -11.22 -1.17 6.56
N LEU A 32 -11.68 -0.02 6.05
CA LEU A 32 -12.27 1.04 6.85
C LEU A 32 -13.52 0.55 7.59
N ALA A 33 -14.39 -0.21 6.92
CA ALA A 33 -15.58 -0.79 7.51
C ALA A 33 -15.24 -1.84 8.56
N GLY A 34 -14.27 -2.73 8.29
CA GLY A 34 -13.82 -3.73 9.26
C GLY A 34 -13.25 -3.11 10.53
N LEU A 35 -12.33 -2.14 10.40
CA LEU A 35 -11.79 -1.41 11.54
C LEU A 35 -12.86 -0.56 12.26
N GLY A 36 -13.77 0.05 11.50
CA GLY A 36 -14.87 0.84 12.04
C GLY A 36 -15.86 0.01 12.86
N VAL A 37 -16.24 -1.17 12.35
CA VAL A 37 -17.09 -2.13 13.07
C VAL A 37 -16.39 -2.64 14.33
N GLY A 38 -15.10 -2.96 14.25
CA GLY A 38 -14.32 -3.37 15.42
C GLY A 38 -14.29 -2.30 16.50
N LEU A 39 -13.99 -1.04 16.12
CA LEU A 39 -13.95 0.09 17.04
C LEU A 39 -15.34 0.37 17.65
N LEU A 40 -16.40 0.32 16.83
CA LEU A 40 -17.78 0.46 17.31
C LEU A 40 -18.15 -0.67 18.27
N GLY A 41 -17.76 -1.90 17.98
CA GLY A 41 -17.99 -3.07 18.83
C GLY A 41 -17.32 -2.91 20.20
N CYS A 42 -16.04 -2.54 20.23
CA CYS A 42 -15.34 -2.24 21.48
C CYS A 42 -16.01 -1.10 22.24
N PHE A 43 -16.39 -0.03 21.55
CA PHE A 43 -17.05 1.12 22.16
C PHE A 43 -18.40 0.74 22.80
N LEU A 44 -19.25 -0.01 22.09
CA LEU A 44 -20.54 -0.46 22.59
C LEU A 44 -20.41 -1.44 23.75
N LEU A 45 -19.38 -2.30 23.75
CA LEU A 45 -19.12 -3.26 24.82
C LEU A 45 -18.91 -2.57 26.18
N PHE A 46 -18.35 -1.36 26.19
CA PHE A 46 -18.20 -0.57 27.41
C PHE A 46 -19.33 0.42 27.65
N LEU A 47 -19.88 1.03 26.59
CA LEU A 47 -20.93 2.04 26.73
C LEU A 47 -22.23 1.44 27.27
N VAL A 48 -22.64 0.27 26.78
CA VAL A 48 -23.93 -0.33 27.15
C VAL A 48 -23.98 -0.69 28.64
N PRO A 49 -22.98 -1.41 29.21
CA PRO A 49 -22.95 -1.65 30.65
C PRO A 49 -22.85 -0.35 31.45
N ALA A 50 -22.05 0.62 31.00
CA ALA A 50 -21.91 1.89 31.71
C ALA A 50 -23.26 2.64 31.83
N VAL A 51 -24.02 2.74 30.74
CA VAL A 51 -25.37 3.33 30.75
C VAL A 51 -26.28 2.55 31.70
N PHE A 52 -26.28 1.22 31.61
CA PHE A 52 -27.11 0.37 32.46
C PHE A 52 -26.81 0.57 33.96
N PHE A 53 -25.53 0.60 34.34
CA PHE A 53 -25.13 0.85 35.74
C PHE A 53 -25.50 2.26 36.22
N ILE A 54 -25.35 3.27 35.37
CA ILE A 54 -25.75 4.65 35.71
C ILE A 54 -27.25 4.71 36.01
N GLU A 55 -28.08 4.14 35.14
CA GLU A 55 -29.54 4.14 35.30
C GLU A 55 -29.96 3.37 36.56
N GLN A 56 -29.44 2.16 36.78
CA GLN A 56 -29.76 1.38 37.97
C GLN A 56 -29.35 2.08 39.27
N ASN A 57 -28.15 2.69 39.30
CA ASN A 57 -27.69 3.39 40.49
C ASN A 57 -28.58 4.60 40.79
N TYR A 58 -28.96 5.38 39.77
CA TYR A 58 -29.83 6.54 39.96
C TYR A 58 -31.25 6.15 40.40
N GLU A 59 -31.80 5.04 39.90
CA GLU A 59 -33.09 4.54 40.37
C GLU A 59 -33.05 4.23 41.88
N ILE A 60 -32.00 3.55 42.34
CA ILE A 60 -31.78 3.24 43.76
C ILE A 60 -31.64 4.52 44.59
N PHE A 61 -30.85 5.50 44.13
CA PHE A 61 -30.66 6.76 44.85
C PHE A 61 -31.94 7.59 44.91
N THR A 62 -32.75 7.57 43.85
CA THR A 62 -34.03 8.28 43.83
C THR A 62 -35.02 7.64 44.81
N ALA A 63 -35.12 6.31 44.82
CA ALA A 63 -35.96 5.57 45.77
C ALA A 63 -35.56 5.88 47.23
N LEU A 64 -34.26 5.86 47.54
CA LEU A 64 -33.75 6.19 48.88
C LEU A 64 -33.99 7.66 49.27
N ALA A 65 -33.91 8.57 48.29
CA ALA A 65 -34.14 9.99 48.53
C ALA A 65 -35.60 10.29 48.90
N TYR A 66 -36.57 9.57 48.32
CA TYR A 66 -37.99 9.69 48.69
C TYR A 66 -38.22 9.35 50.18
N ASP A 67 -37.52 8.34 50.70
CA ASP A 67 -37.69 7.88 52.08
C ASP A 67 -36.98 8.79 53.10
N VAL A 68 -35.80 9.32 52.77
CA VAL A 68 -34.95 10.04 53.73
C VAL A 68 -35.13 11.56 53.66
N LYS A 69 -35.12 12.14 52.45
CA LYS A 69 -35.17 13.59 52.26
C LYS A 69 -35.74 13.92 50.88
N PRO A 70 -37.06 14.11 50.73
CA PRO A 70 -37.71 14.25 49.43
C PRO A 70 -37.24 15.48 48.63
N GLY A 71 -36.74 16.53 49.30
CA GLY A 71 -36.15 17.69 48.62
C GLY A 71 -34.88 17.39 47.81
N LEU A 72 -34.26 16.21 47.99
CA LEU A 72 -33.09 15.78 47.21
C LEU A 72 -33.45 15.25 45.82
N VAL A 73 -34.71 14.81 45.63
CA VAL A 73 -35.18 14.17 44.39
C VAL A 73 -35.04 15.10 43.19
N GLU A 74 -35.47 16.36 43.33
CA GLU A 74 -35.39 17.37 42.26
C GLU A 74 -33.94 17.67 41.84
N HIS A 75 -32.98 17.47 42.74
CA HIS A 75 -31.56 17.63 42.42
C HIS A 75 -31.04 16.41 41.65
N LEU A 76 -31.39 15.20 42.07
CA LEU A 76 -31.02 13.95 41.40
C LEU A 76 -31.59 13.88 39.97
N GLU A 77 -32.85 14.28 39.77
CA GLU A 77 -33.48 14.30 38.45
C GLU A 77 -32.80 15.28 37.48
N ARG A 78 -32.32 16.41 38.00
CA ARG A 78 -31.57 17.38 37.19
C ARG A 78 -30.17 16.86 36.86
N GLU A 79 -29.52 16.22 37.82
CA GLU A 79 -28.18 15.67 37.65
C GLU A 79 -28.16 14.56 36.60
N ILE A 80 -29.15 13.64 36.60
CA ILE A 80 -29.22 12.58 35.59
C ILE A 80 -29.41 13.13 34.16
N ILE A 81 -30.14 14.24 33.99
CA ILE A 81 -30.29 14.90 32.68
C ILE A 81 -28.94 15.43 32.21
N TRP A 82 -28.21 16.14 33.07
CA TRP A 82 -26.86 16.64 32.75
C TRP A 82 -25.87 15.51 32.49
N LEU A 83 -25.94 14.43 33.28
CA LEU A 83 -25.10 13.25 33.12
C LEU A 83 -25.36 12.57 31.78
N ARG A 84 -26.63 12.37 31.39
CA ARG A 84 -27.01 11.81 30.08
C ARG A 84 -26.55 12.70 28.93
N PHE A 85 -26.72 14.02 29.06
CA PHE A 85 -26.24 14.98 28.06
C PHE A 85 -24.72 14.92 27.89
N PHE A 86 -23.98 14.91 29.01
CA PHE A 86 -22.53 14.81 29.01
C PHE A 86 -22.06 13.48 28.41
N LEU A 87 -22.69 12.36 28.81
CA LEU A 87 -22.39 11.03 28.30
C LEU A 87 -22.66 10.93 26.78
N GLY A 88 -23.79 11.46 26.31
CA GLY A 88 -24.12 11.51 24.88
C GLY A 88 -23.11 12.32 24.08
N THR A 89 -22.71 13.49 24.60
CA THR A 89 -21.72 14.36 23.94
C THR A 89 -20.33 13.70 23.93
N ALA A 90 -19.92 13.07 25.04
CA ALA A 90 -18.66 12.35 25.14
C ALA A 90 -18.64 11.12 24.20
N ALA A 91 -19.74 10.38 24.12
CA ALA A 91 -19.91 9.27 23.19
C ALA A 91 -19.76 9.71 21.74
N PHE A 92 -20.44 10.80 21.35
CA PHE A 92 -20.34 11.38 20.01
C PHE A 92 -18.92 11.85 19.69
N ALA A 93 -18.28 12.59 20.60
CA ALA A 93 -16.92 13.07 20.42
C ALA A 93 -15.92 11.91 20.26
N THR A 94 -16.07 10.87 21.07
CA THR A 94 -15.22 9.66 21.01
C THR A 94 -15.40 8.93 19.68
N ALA A 95 -16.64 8.76 19.22
CA ALA A 95 -16.93 8.14 17.93
C ALA A 95 -16.35 8.96 16.76
N ALA A 96 -16.50 10.29 16.78
CA ALA A 96 -15.97 11.18 15.76
C ALA A 96 -14.43 11.11 15.68
N VAL A 97 -13.75 11.17 16.83
CA VAL A 97 -12.29 11.03 16.91
C VAL A 97 -11.85 9.64 16.43
N GLY A 98 -12.56 8.58 16.82
CA GLY A 98 -12.29 7.21 16.39
C GLY A 98 -12.33 7.06 14.87
N VAL A 99 -13.36 7.59 14.22
CA VAL A 99 -13.48 7.55 12.74
C VAL A 99 -12.34 8.32 12.07
N LEU A 100 -11.99 9.51 12.58
CA LEU A 100 -10.88 10.29 12.05
C LEU A 100 -9.53 9.56 12.21
N PHE A 101 -9.34 8.89 13.34
CA PHE A 101 -8.13 8.13 13.63
C PHE A 101 -7.98 6.92 12.72
N VAL A 102 -9.04 6.11 12.56
CA VAL A 102 -9.05 4.97 11.63
C VAL A 102 -8.75 5.45 10.20
N ARG A 103 -9.40 6.52 9.75
CA ARG A 103 -9.16 7.11 8.42
C ARG A 103 -7.71 7.57 8.25
N ARG A 104 -7.11 8.17 9.29
CA ARG A 104 -5.71 8.60 9.29
C ARG A 104 -4.77 7.40 9.17
N ILE A 105 -4.99 6.34 9.96
CA ILE A 105 -4.19 5.11 9.92
C ILE A 105 -4.26 4.47 8.54
N VAL A 106 -5.46 4.27 8.00
CA VAL A 106 -5.68 3.63 6.70
C VAL A 106 -4.95 4.39 5.59
N ARG A 107 -5.03 5.73 5.59
CA ARG A 107 -4.27 6.56 4.62
C ARG A 107 -2.77 6.43 4.78
N HIS A 108 -2.27 6.43 6.02
CA HIS A 108 -0.84 6.32 6.28
C HIS A 108 -0.28 4.94 5.90
N LEU A 109 -1.09 3.88 6.04
CA LEU A 109 -0.74 2.53 5.64
C LEU A 109 -0.81 2.32 4.12
N LEU A 110 -1.84 2.84 3.45
CA LEU A 110 -2.05 2.61 2.03
C LEU A 110 -1.14 3.47 1.14
N LYS A 111 -0.84 4.71 1.54
CA LYS A 111 -0.12 5.65 0.69
C LYS A 111 1.25 5.14 0.21
N PRO A 112 2.14 4.58 1.07
CA PRO A 112 3.40 4.02 0.61
C PRO A 112 3.23 2.84 -0.36
N LEU A 113 2.13 2.08 -0.23
CA LEU A 113 1.84 0.97 -1.14
C LEU A 113 1.36 1.48 -2.49
N GLU A 114 0.52 2.53 -2.50
CA GLU A 114 0.09 3.22 -3.74
C GLU A 114 1.29 3.80 -4.50
N ASP A 115 2.20 4.48 -3.79
CA ASP A 115 3.41 5.07 -4.41
C ASP A 115 4.31 4.00 -5.06
N ILE A 116 4.46 2.84 -4.41
CA ILE A 116 5.24 1.71 -4.95
C ILE A 116 4.51 1.03 -6.12
N GLU A 117 3.18 0.90 -6.05
CA GLU A 117 2.38 0.38 -7.16
C GLU A 117 2.53 1.24 -8.41
N ASP A 118 2.42 2.56 -8.26
CA ASP A 118 2.55 3.50 -9.37
C ASP A 118 3.95 3.44 -9.98
N HIS A 119 5.00 3.34 -9.15
CA HIS A 119 6.36 3.15 -9.63
C HIS A 119 6.55 1.80 -10.35
N LEU A 120 6.00 0.70 -9.82
CA LEU A 120 6.01 -0.61 -10.50
C LEU A 120 5.28 -0.58 -11.84
N ARG A 121 4.16 0.16 -11.92
CA ARG A 121 3.42 0.33 -13.17
C ARG A 121 4.27 1.10 -14.19
N ALA A 122 4.95 2.17 -13.79
CA ALA A 122 5.87 2.91 -14.64
C ALA A 122 7.02 2.01 -15.14
N LEU A 123 7.63 1.22 -14.24
CA LEU A 123 8.67 0.25 -14.59
C LEU A 123 8.16 -0.81 -15.58
N SER A 124 6.92 -1.30 -15.40
CA SER A 124 6.30 -2.28 -16.31
C SER A 124 6.09 -1.72 -17.73
N GLN A 125 5.90 -0.41 -17.85
CA GLN A 125 5.79 0.31 -19.13
C GLN A 125 7.18 0.64 -19.72
N GLY A 126 8.27 0.29 -19.03
CA GLY A 126 9.64 0.56 -19.44
C GLY A 126 10.07 2.00 -19.15
N GLN A 127 9.43 2.71 -18.23
CA GLN A 127 9.82 4.05 -17.80
C GLN A 127 10.75 3.95 -16.59
N TRP A 128 12.04 3.72 -16.85
CA TRP A 128 13.03 3.50 -15.79
C TRP A 128 13.50 4.80 -15.08
N HIS A 129 13.20 5.97 -15.64
CA HIS A 129 13.55 7.30 -15.09
C HIS A 129 12.52 7.84 -14.11
N HIS A 130 11.41 7.13 -13.91
CA HIS A 130 10.43 7.56 -12.95
C HIS A 130 11.09 7.67 -11.57
N PRO A 131 10.95 8.80 -10.85
CA PRO A 131 11.60 8.97 -9.56
C PRO A 131 11.13 7.87 -8.61
N MET A 132 12.10 7.24 -7.94
CA MET A 132 11.82 6.23 -6.93
C MET A 132 11.00 6.87 -5.81
N PRO A 133 10.00 6.16 -5.25
CA PRO A 133 9.30 6.65 -4.08
C PRO A 133 10.31 6.98 -2.98
N GLY A 134 10.08 8.06 -2.23
CA GLY A 134 10.93 8.37 -1.08
C GLY A 134 10.87 7.24 -0.07
N ALA A 135 12.01 6.90 0.55
CA ALA A 135 12.04 5.88 1.59
C ALA A 135 11.02 6.26 2.69
N PRO A 136 10.08 5.37 3.04
CA PRO A 136 9.07 5.68 4.03
C PRO A 136 9.73 5.95 5.38
N SER A 137 9.26 6.98 6.08
CA SER A 137 9.75 7.32 7.42
C SER A 137 9.40 6.27 8.48
N SER A 138 8.45 5.37 8.17
CA SER A 138 7.98 4.32 9.07
C SER A 138 8.86 3.08 8.97
N GLU A 139 9.36 2.60 10.11
CA GLU A 139 10.12 1.35 10.21
C GLU A 139 9.35 0.14 9.69
N THR A 140 8.02 0.14 9.80
CA THR A 140 7.15 -0.95 9.33
C THR A 140 7.34 -1.26 7.85
N TYR A 141 7.61 -0.23 7.04
CA TYR A 141 7.82 -0.38 5.60
C TYR A 141 9.28 -0.47 5.20
N ARG A 142 10.21 -0.29 6.13
CA ARG A 142 11.65 -0.23 5.83
C ARG A 142 12.15 -1.53 5.19
N THR A 143 11.82 -2.68 5.78
CA THR A 143 12.20 -4.00 5.24
C THR A 143 11.59 -4.23 3.87
N PHE A 144 10.31 -3.90 3.70
CA PHE A 144 9.63 -4.00 2.42
C PHE A 144 10.29 -3.13 1.35
N PHE A 145 10.67 -1.90 1.70
CA PHE A 145 11.34 -0.96 0.80
C PHE A 145 12.74 -1.45 0.40
N ILE A 146 13.49 -2.06 1.32
CA ILE A 146 14.79 -2.67 1.01
C ILE A 146 14.62 -3.84 0.04
N SER A 147 13.63 -4.72 0.27
CA SER A 147 13.33 -5.81 -0.66
C SER A 147 12.91 -5.28 -2.03
N TYR A 148 12.14 -4.20 -2.06
CA TYR A 148 11.71 -3.53 -3.28
C TYR A 148 12.87 -2.92 -4.06
N ASP A 149 13.76 -2.18 -3.40
CA ASP A 149 14.97 -1.61 -4.01
C ASP A 149 15.88 -2.70 -4.60
N ASN A 150 16.12 -3.77 -3.85
CA ASN A 150 16.88 -4.93 -4.33
C ASN A 150 16.24 -5.57 -5.56
N PHE A 151 14.91 -5.71 -5.57
CA PHE A 151 14.18 -6.22 -6.72
C PHE A 151 14.31 -5.31 -7.94
N GLN A 152 14.14 -4.00 -7.77
CA GLN A 152 14.32 -3.02 -8.85
C GLN A 152 15.73 -3.08 -9.44
N ARG A 153 16.77 -3.11 -8.60
CA ARG A 153 18.16 -3.23 -9.03
C ARG A 153 18.39 -4.51 -9.82
N SER A 154 17.83 -5.63 -9.37
CA SER A 154 17.90 -6.91 -10.07
C SER A 154 17.26 -6.84 -11.47
N LEU A 155 16.06 -6.26 -11.57
CA LEU A 155 15.39 -6.10 -12.87
C LEU A 155 16.17 -5.17 -13.81
N LYS A 156 16.75 -4.09 -13.29
CA LYS A 156 17.57 -3.16 -14.07
C LYS A 156 18.81 -3.86 -14.61
N LEU A 157 19.54 -4.59 -13.76
CA LEU A 157 20.71 -5.39 -14.15
C LEU A 157 20.36 -6.44 -15.20
N GLN A 158 19.21 -7.10 -15.07
CA GLN A 158 18.73 -8.05 -16.07
C GLN A 158 18.48 -7.36 -17.42
N ALA A 159 17.80 -6.21 -17.44
CA ALA A 159 17.53 -5.45 -18.65
C ALA A 159 18.83 -4.95 -19.33
N GLU A 160 19.80 -4.48 -18.54
CA GLU A 160 21.12 -4.09 -19.04
C GLU A 160 21.89 -5.29 -19.62
N ASN A 161 21.80 -6.46 -18.99
CA ASN A 161 22.46 -7.66 -19.49
C ASN A 161 21.81 -8.17 -20.79
N GLU A 162 20.48 -8.15 -20.88
CA GLU A 162 19.75 -8.43 -22.11
C GLU A 162 20.18 -7.48 -23.25
N LEU A 163 20.34 -6.19 -22.95
CA LEU A 163 20.84 -5.20 -23.92
C LEU A 163 22.27 -5.51 -24.36
N ARG A 164 23.16 -5.89 -23.44
CA ARG A 164 24.54 -6.31 -23.76
C ARG A 164 24.56 -7.58 -24.62
N LEU A 165 23.67 -8.53 -24.38
CA LEU A 165 23.55 -9.74 -25.21
C LEU A 165 23.05 -9.37 -26.61
N LEU A 166 22.04 -8.52 -26.73
CA LEU A 166 21.55 -8.04 -28.03
C LEU A 166 22.65 -7.33 -28.83
N GLN A 167 23.51 -6.53 -28.19
CA GLN A 167 24.63 -5.87 -28.85
C GLN A 167 25.70 -6.84 -29.38
N LYS A 168 25.86 -8.01 -28.74
CA LYS A 168 26.83 -9.03 -29.16
C LYS A 168 26.34 -9.89 -30.31
N ILE A 169 25.05 -9.86 -30.65
CA ILE A 169 24.50 -10.64 -31.76
C ILE A 169 25.00 -10.02 -33.07
N SER A 170 25.81 -10.77 -33.83
CA SER A 170 26.18 -10.42 -35.20
C SER A 170 25.09 -10.89 -36.17
N VAL A 171 24.38 -9.95 -36.81
CA VAL A 171 23.41 -10.24 -37.87
C VAL A 171 24.14 -10.23 -39.22
N ASP A 172 23.85 -11.21 -40.08
CA ASP A 172 24.42 -11.26 -41.43
C ASP A 172 24.08 -9.98 -42.22
N PRO A 173 25.08 -9.19 -42.67
CA PRO A 173 24.86 -7.93 -43.36
C PRO A 173 24.10 -8.05 -44.68
N ASN A 174 23.97 -9.26 -45.23
CA ASN A 174 23.19 -9.49 -46.44
C ASN A 174 21.67 -9.53 -46.20
N GLN A 175 21.22 -9.70 -44.94
CA GLN A 175 19.80 -9.72 -44.58
C GLN A 175 19.35 -8.37 -44.02
N ARG A 176 18.99 -7.44 -44.93
CA ARG A 176 18.56 -6.07 -44.58
C ARG A 176 17.41 -6.02 -43.57
N ASP A 177 16.41 -6.88 -43.73
CA ASP A 177 15.22 -6.88 -42.84
C ASP A 177 15.59 -7.31 -41.41
N ALA A 178 16.45 -8.33 -41.27
CA ALA A 178 16.93 -8.79 -39.98
C ALA A 178 17.80 -7.72 -39.30
N GLN A 179 18.62 -7.00 -40.08
CA GLN A 179 19.45 -5.91 -39.57
C GLN A 179 18.62 -4.71 -39.10
N MET A 180 17.58 -4.32 -39.85
CA MET A 180 16.65 -3.26 -39.45
C MET A 180 15.85 -3.65 -38.20
N ALA A 181 15.36 -4.88 -38.12
CA ALA A 181 14.64 -5.37 -36.95
C ALA A 181 15.54 -5.38 -35.69
N TRP A 182 16.80 -5.79 -35.84
CA TRP A 182 17.76 -5.78 -34.74
C TRP A 182 18.09 -4.37 -34.25
N GLN A 183 18.33 -3.42 -35.17
CA GLN A 183 18.55 -2.02 -34.82
C GLN A 183 17.33 -1.40 -34.12
N ALA A 184 16.12 -1.70 -34.59
CA ALA A 184 14.88 -1.25 -33.96
C ALA A 184 14.72 -1.83 -32.54
N LEU A 185 15.05 -3.10 -32.33
CA LEU A 185 15.03 -3.73 -31.00
C LEU A 185 16.05 -3.10 -30.05
N LEU A 186 17.27 -2.82 -30.54
CA LEU A 186 18.29 -2.11 -29.76
C LEU A 186 17.83 -0.71 -29.38
N ALA A 187 17.29 0.06 -30.33
CA ALA A 187 16.77 1.40 -30.08
C ALA A 187 15.63 1.38 -29.05
N MET A 188 14.72 0.42 -29.15
CA MET A 188 13.60 0.26 -28.20
C MET A 188 14.06 -0.14 -26.79
N GLN A 189 15.05 -1.03 -26.67
CA GLN A 189 15.62 -1.42 -25.37
C GLN A 189 16.40 -0.24 -24.73
N LYS A 190 17.21 0.46 -25.53
CA LYS A 190 17.92 1.67 -25.12
C LYS A 190 16.97 2.76 -24.64
N SER A 191 15.87 3.01 -25.37
CA SER A 191 14.91 4.06 -25.02
C SER A 191 14.17 3.78 -23.71
N LYS A 192 13.90 2.50 -23.40
CA LYS A 192 13.28 2.11 -22.12
C LYS A 192 14.21 2.41 -20.95
N LEU A 193 15.47 1.97 -21.03
CA LEU A 193 16.48 2.29 -20.02
C LEU A 193 16.87 3.78 -20.03
N GLY A 194 16.49 4.50 -21.10
CA GLY A 194 16.84 5.89 -21.45
C GLY A 194 18.29 6.21 -21.18
N LEU A 195 19.13 5.27 -21.60
CA LEU A 195 20.54 5.46 -21.83
C LEU A 195 20.66 6.28 -23.12
N THR A 196 21.18 7.49 -23.01
CA THR A 196 21.66 8.26 -24.17
C THR A 196 22.99 7.63 -24.63
N GLU A 197 23.32 7.68 -25.93
CA GLU A 197 24.41 6.88 -26.51
C GLU A 197 25.79 7.05 -25.84
N GLU A 198 26.02 8.14 -25.10
CA GLU A 198 27.27 8.46 -24.41
C GLU A 198 27.51 7.66 -23.10
N GLN A 199 26.47 7.16 -22.42
CA GLN A 199 26.62 6.45 -21.12
C GLN A 199 27.08 4.99 -21.25
N LEU A 200 27.08 4.43 -22.46
CA LEU A 200 27.47 3.04 -22.72
C LEU A 200 28.99 2.81 -22.71
N THR A 201 29.77 3.84 -23.05
CA THR A 201 31.25 3.77 -23.07
C THR A 201 31.86 3.81 -21.66
N GLU A 202 31.24 4.51 -20.71
CA GLU A 202 31.73 4.57 -19.33
C GLU A 202 31.33 3.34 -18.50
N SER A 203 30.12 2.80 -18.65
CA SER A 203 29.70 1.59 -17.93
C SER A 203 30.52 0.35 -18.33
N ALA A 204 31.01 0.29 -19.57
CA ALA A 204 31.95 -0.74 -20.02
C ALA A 204 33.35 -0.58 -19.38
N ALA A 205 33.77 0.65 -19.06
CA ALA A 205 35.04 0.94 -18.40
C ALA A 205 34.96 0.71 -16.88
N GLU A 206 33.88 1.12 -16.22
CA GLU A 206 33.71 0.96 -14.76
C GLU A 206 33.50 -0.49 -14.33
N SER A 207 32.84 -1.33 -15.15
CA SER A 207 32.70 -2.76 -14.85
C SER A 207 34.02 -3.56 -14.99
N SER A 208 35.06 -2.98 -15.61
CA SER A 208 36.41 -3.56 -15.63
C SER A 208 37.20 -3.26 -14.36
N ALA A 209 36.79 -2.23 -13.62
CA ALA A 209 37.29 -1.89 -12.30
C ALA A 209 36.47 -2.63 -11.23
N VAL A 210 36.65 -3.95 -11.16
CA VAL A 210 36.17 -4.75 -10.02
C VAL A 210 36.90 -4.25 -8.77
N VAL A 211 36.24 -3.38 -8.01
CA VAL A 211 36.69 -3.00 -6.67
C VAL A 211 36.58 -4.23 -5.78
N PRO A 212 37.68 -4.72 -5.16
CA PRO A 212 37.62 -5.87 -4.29
C PRO A 212 36.73 -5.56 -3.08
N PHE A 213 35.79 -6.47 -2.82
CA PHE A 213 34.96 -6.51 -1.62
C PHE A 213 35.80 -6.29 -0.36
N ARG A 214 35.65 -5.13 0.29
CA ARG A 214 36.22 -4.90 1.62
C ARG A 214 35.38 -5.70 2.62
N ARG A 215 35.89 -6.87 3.04
CA ARG A 215 35.35 -7.60 4.19
C ARG A 215 35.43 -6.69 5.41
N VAL A 216 34.28 -6.37 5.99
CA VAL A 216 34.21 -5.79 7.32
C VAL A 216 34.31 -6.96 8.29
N SER A 217 35.42 -6.99 9.03
CA SER A 217 35.65 -7.82 10.21
C SER A 217 34.94 -7.27 11.42
#